data_AF-A0A8S4GDW9-F1
#
_entry.id   AF-A0A8S4GDW9-F1
#
_cell.length_a   1.000
_cell.length_b   1.000
_cell.length_c   1.000
_cell.angle_alpha   90.00
_cell.angle_beta   90.00
_cell.angle_gamma   90.00
#
_symmetry.space_group_name_H-M   'P 1'
#
loop_
_entity.id
_entity.type
_entity.pdbx_description
1 polymer ?
#
loop_
_entity_poly.entity_id
_entity_poly.type
_entity_poly.pdbx_seq_one_letter_code
_entity_poly.pdbx_strand_id
1 'polypeptide(L)'
;MNWLLRSVTQPTCVHDVMWWFCNALDKFARIVPIIPADDNKENVADLHRCTVPTATASALCPGGRAARLARSAFHSFLGSVSTLAPSLPAAGAAALQAVRCWALHYTQHDRAFLHRSQVFSVISRILSHSEDGVYEEGVLGPIRENAASFHNKENYVWVCPDVTGWCDVTVSSRQGMAGALTDGSTETFWESGDEDRNKAKWIQVAYPGGTMDDRPHIICLHIDNTRDTVNKTLMVSFLYSGASADMFHMQDMDVDAKNAAWLCYSLPRVSCSPLRVRCELRGPEPGVRVRGVRVLSAPAAAAPAPPPAVLLHGLTECDTLRVFRLLTSQVFGKLLEWEAGDSDAGDAAADEPGSDSDLREHVVGILFAGHQLTCLQRQVGTVGPLLQ
;
A
#
# COMPACT_ATOMS: atom_id res chain seq x y z
N MET A 1 15.50 -9.97 -16.90
CA MET A 1 15.47 -8.86 -15.92
C MET A 1 16.79 -8.62 -15.22
N ASN A 2 17.49 -9.64 -14.70
CA ASN A 2 18.80 -9.46 -14.07
C ASN A 2 19.85 -8.80 -14.98
N TRP A 3 19.94 -9.23 -16.25
CA TRP A 3 20.80 -8.58 -17.23
C TRP A 3 20.46 -7.09 -17.40
N LEU A 4 19.16 -6.77 -17.52
CA LEU A 4 18.69 -5.39 -17.65
C LEU A 4 19.08 -4.54 -16.44
N LEU A 5 18.92 -5.05 -15.21
CA LEU A 5 19.35 -4.37 -13.98
C LEU A 5 20.85 -4.04 -13.99
N ARG A 6 21.68 -4.91 -14.58
CA ARG A 6 23.14 -4.70 -14.69
C ARG A 6 23.54 -3.78 -15.84
N SER A 7 22.65 -3.52 -16.79
CA SER A 7 22.91 -2.71 -17.99
C SER A 7 22.36 -1.29 -17.90
N VAL A 8 21.45 -1.02 -16.95
CA VAL A 8 20.89 0.32 -16.76
C VAL A 8 21.84 1.24 -16.00
N THR A 9 21.95 2.48 -16.46
CA THR A 9 22.82 3.51 -15.86
C THR A 9 22.04 4.58 -15.10
N GLN A 10 20.72 4.67 -15.31
CA GLN A 10 19.86 5.66 -14.67
C GLN A 10 19.15 5.07 -13.44
N PRO A 11 19.12 5.78 -12.29
CA PRO A 11 18.44 5.33 -11.07
C PRO A 11 16.94 5.04 -11.24
N THR A 12 16.25 5.78 -12.12
CA THR A 12 14.84 5.55 -12.47
C THR A 12 14.64 4.21 -13.17
N CYS A 13 15.51 3.86 -14.12
CA CYS A 13 15.44 2.57 -14.79
C CYS A 13 15.71 1.41 -13.81
N VAL A 14 16.64 1.60 -12.87
CA VAL A 14 16.90 0.64 -11.78
C VAL A 14 15.63 0.42 -10.95
N HIS A 15 15.00 1.51 -10.50
CA HIS A 15 13.73 1.47 -9.79
C HIS A 15 12.66 0.70 -10.57
N ASP A 16 12.46 1.04 -11.86
CA ASP A 16 11.40 0.47 -12.68
C ASP A 16 11.58 -1.04 -12.88
N VAL A 17 12.82 -1.50 -13.07
CA VAL A 17 13.14 -2.93 -13.19
C VAL A 17 12.79 -3.68 -11.89
N MET A 18 13.08 -3.10 -10.73
CA MET A 18 12.73 -3.67 -9.42
C MET A 18 11.23 -3.56 -9.11
N TRP A 19 10.56 -2.52 -9.60
CA TRP A 19 9.11 -2.35 -9.49
C TRP A 19 8.37 -3.38 -10.34
N TRP A 20 8.80 -3.58 -11.59
CA TRP A 20 8.27 -4.61 -12.48
C TRP A 20 8.42 -6.02 -11.89
N PHE A 21 9.54 -6.30 -11.19
CA PHE A 21 9.70 -7.54 -10.44
C PHE A 21 8.57 -7.77 -9.43
N CYS A 22 8.39 -6.80 -8.53
CA CYS A 22 7.45 -6.92 -7.43
C CYS A 22 6.00 -6.98 -7.94
N ASN A 23 5.66 -6.12 -8.91
CA ASN A 23 4.32 -6.08 -9.50
C ASN A 23 4.00 -7.36 -10.29
N ALA A 24 4.98 -7.92 -11.02
CA ALA A 24 4.80 -9.20 -11.71
C ALA A 24 4.50 -10.31 -10.69
N LEU A 25 5.28 -10.39 -9.61
CA LEU A 25 5.02 -11.34 -8.54
C LEU A 25 3.63 -11.12 -7.95
N ASP A 26 3.25 -9.92 -7.51
CA ASP A 26 1.92 -9.67 -6.94
C ASP A 26 0.76 -10.09 -7.85
N LYS A 27 0.89 -9.92 -9.17
CA LYS A 27 -0.11 -10.42 -10.14
C LYS A 27 -0.17 -11.94 -10.17
N PHE A 28 0.97 -12.63 -10.17
CA PHE A 28 1.00 -14.09 -10.09
C PHE A 28 0.41 -14.63 -8.77
N ALA A 29 0.48 -13.86 -7.68
CA ALA A 29 -0.04 -14.25 -6.36
C ALA A 29 -1.54 -14.49 -6.41
N ARG A 30 -2.22 -13.60 -7.14
CA ARG A 30 -3.67 -13.54 -7.25
C ARG A 30 -4.22 -14.57 -8.22
N ILE A 31 -3.36 -15.27 -8.98
CA ILE A 31 -3.75 -16.24 -10.01
C ILE A 31 -3.70 -17.68 -9.48
N VAL A 32 -2.89 -17.98 -8.45
CA VAL A 32 -2.77 -19.34 -7.91
C VAL A 32 -3.91 -19.63 -6.92
N PRO A 33 -4.73 -20.68 -7.12
CA PRO A 33 -5.77 -21.06 -6.15
C PRO A 33 -5.13 -21.48 -4.82
N ILE A 34 -5.70 -21.00 -3.71
CA ILE A 34 -5.31 -21.44 -2.36
C ILE A 34 -5.71 -22.92 -2.25
N ILE A 35 -4.72 -23.81 -2.14
CA ILE A 35 -4.97 -25.23 -1.82
C ILE A 35 -5.30 -25.29 -0.32
N PRO A 36 -6.50 -25.74 0.10
CA PRO A 36 -6.81 -25.87 1.51
C PRO A 36 -5.91 -26.95 2.11
N ALA A 37 -5.15 -26.59 3.15
CA ALA A 37 -4.33 -27.52 3.91
C ALA A 37 -5.21 -28.37 4.82
N ASP A 38 -4.86 -29.65 4.93
CA ASP A 38 -5.58 -30.71 5.64
C ASP A 38 -5.78 -30.39 7.13
N ASP A 39 -6.95 -30.76 7.64
CA ASP A 39 -7.66 -30.16 8.78
C ASP A 39 -7.15 -30.59 10.17
N ASN A 40 -5.86 -30.87 10.34
CA ASN A 40 -5.38 -31.57 11.54
C ASN A 40 -4.10 -30.97 12.16
N LYS A 41 -4.27 -29.86 12.90
CA LYS A 41 -3.70 -29.61 14.24
C LYS A 41 -4.00 -28.17 14.69
N GLU A 42 -4.74 -28.07 15.78
CA GLU A 42 -4.96 -26.85 16.56
C GLU A 42 -3.61 -26.28 17.03
N ASN A 43 -3.10 -25.27 16.31
CA ASN A 43 -2.14 -24.25 16.79
C ASN A 43 -1.80 -23.17 15.73
N VAL A 44 -2.60 -23.02 14.66
CA VAL A 44 -2.27 -22.15 13.50
C VAL A 44 -3.17 -20.91 13.41
N ALA A 45 -3.86 -20.54 14.49
CA ALA A 45 -4.78 -19.40 14.49
C ALA A 45 -4.08 -18.03 14.58
N ASP A 46 -2.90 -17.94 15.20
CA ASP A 46 -2.22 -16.65 15.42
C ASP A 46 -1.25 -16.22 14.30
N LEU A 47 -0.83 -17.16 13.43
CA LEU A 47 0.09 -16.83 12.32
C LEU A 47 -0.63 -16.23 11.09
N HIS A 48 -1.95 -16.35 11.02
CA HIS A 48 -2.75 -15.94 9.85
C HIS A 48 -3.12 -14.45 9.81
N ARG A 49 -2.83 -13.65 10.85
CA ARG A 49 -3.16 -12.21 10.85
C ARG A 49 -2.13 -11.30 10.16
N CYS A 50 -0.97 -11.83 9.72
CA CYS A 50 0.08 -11.00 9.11
C CYS A 50 0.57 -11.43 7.72
N THR A 51 0.07 -12.51 7.14
CA THR A 51 0.53 -13.00 5.83
C THR A 51 -0.48 -12.71 4.74
N VAL A 52 -0.42 -11.50 4.17
CA VAL A 52 -0.98 -11.27 2.82
C VAL A 52 -0.29 -12.26 1.87
N PRO A 53 -1.02 -13.12 1.13
CA PRO A 53 -0.39 -14.08 0.24
C PRO A 53 0.32 -13.33 -0.89
N THR A 54 1.66 -13.28 -0.84
CA THR A 54 2.48 -12.91 -1.99
C THR A 54 2.75 -14.18 -2.81
N ALA A 55 2.83 -14.05 -4.14
CA ALA A 55 2.98 -15.15 -5.11
C ALA A 55 4.18 -16.06 -4.88
N THR A 56 5.05 -15.59 -4.02
CA THR A 56 6.31 -16.15 -3.62
C THR A 56 6.12 -17.40 -2.79
N ALA A 57 4.96 -17.59 -2.13
CA ALA A 57 4.62 -18.84 -1.46
C ALA A 57 4.58 -20.04 -2.43
N SER A 58 4.20 -19.81 -3.70
CA SER A 58 4.03 -20.89 -4.69
C SER A 58 5.18 -20.99 -5.71
N ALA A 59 5.97 -19.93 -5.91
CA ALA A 59 7.10 -19.94 -6.85
C ALA A 59 8.32 -20.76 -6.36
N LEU A 60 8.37 -21.05 -5.06
CA LEU A 60 9.49 -21.72 -4.39
C LEU A 60 9.10 -23.11 -3.84
N CYS A 61 7.93 -23.66 -4.18
CA CYS A 61 7.51 -24.98 -3.71
C CYS A 61 8.62 -26.06 -3.93
N PRO A 62 8.95 -26.85 -2.89
CA PRO A 62 9.85 -28.00 -3.04
C PRO A 62 9.28 -29.02 -4.03
N GLY A 63 10.03 -29.40 -5.08
CA GLY A 63 9.73 -30.57 -5.91
C GLY A 63 9.65 -30.38 -7.44
N GLY A 64 9.52 -29.14 -7.95
CA GLY A 64 9.43 -28.90 -9.40
C GLY A 64 10.78 -28.56 -10.06
N ARG A 65 11.16 -29.23 -11.17
CA ARG A 65 12.33 -28.82 -11.98
C ARG A 65 12.22 -27.37 -12.49
N ALA A 66 11.00 -26.89 -12.75
CA ALA A 66 10.72 -25.49 -13.10
C ALA A 66 10.95 -24.52 -11.91
N ALA A 67 10.61 -24.93 -10.68
CA ALA A 67 10.80 -24.12 -9.48
C ALA A 67 12.29 -23.93 -9.12
N ARG A 68 13.14 -24.93 -9.35
CA ARG A 68 14.59 -24.82 -9.09
C ARG A 68 15.29 -23.80 -10.01
N LEU A 69 14.92 -23.76 -11.29
CA LEU A 69 15.45 -22.77 -12.24
C LEU A 69 14.94 -21.35 -11.94
N ALA A 70 13.66 -21.22 -11.56
CA ALA A 70 13.09 -19.95 -11.09
C ALA A 70 13.80 -19.44 -9.82
N ARG A 71 14.03 -20.31 -8.82
CA ARG A 71 14.79 -19.99 -7.60
C ARG A 71 16.19 -19.47 -7.93
N SER A 72 16.93 -20.15 -8.82
CA SER A 72 18.25 -19.70 -9.24
C SER A 72 18.20 -18.34 -9.95
N ALA A 73 17.18 -18.09 -10.76
CA ALA A 73 16.99 -16.80 -11.44
C ALA A 73 16.68 -15.67 -10.43
N PHE A 74 15.85 -15.94 -9.42
CA PHE A 74 15.59 -14.99 -8.33
C PHE A 74 16.83 -14.72 -7.49
N HIS A 75 17.59 -15.75 -7.10
CA HIS A 75 18.85 -15.55 -6.39
C HIS A 75 19.85 -14.72 -7.20
N SER A 76 19.93 -14.94 -8.51
CA SER A 76 20.79 -14.15 -9.40
C SER A 76 20.35 -12.69 -9.48
N PHE A 77 19.04 -12.43 -9.56
CA PHE A 77 18.47 -11.09 -9.56
C PHE A 77 18.67 -10.38 -8.22
N LEU A 78 18.25 -11.00 -7.12
CA LEU A 78 18.38 -10.46 -5.76
C LEU A 78 19.83 -10.26 -5.35
N GLY A 79 20.75 -11.13 -5.79
CA GLY A 79 22.19 -10.90 -5.63
C GLY A 79 22.62 -9.58 -6.26
N SER A 80 22.20 -9.29 -7.49
CA SER A 80 22.48 -8.00 -8.13
C SER A 80 21.80 -6.83 -7.44
N VAL A 81 20.57 -6.98 -6.96
CA VAL A 81 19.88 -5.96 -6.15
C VAL A 81 20.67 -5.65 -4.88
N SER A 82 21.18 -6.69 -4.19
CA SER A 82 21.99 -6.52 -2.98
C SER A 82 23.31 -5.81 -3.24
N THR A 83 23.98 -6.15 -4.36
CA THR A 83 25.22 -5.46 -4.76
C THR A 83 24.98 -3.99 -5.09
N LEU A 84 23.79 -3.66 -5.62
CA LEU A 84 23.42 -2.31 -6.00
C LEU A 84 22.90 -1.48 -4.82
N ALA A 85 22.20 -2.09 -3.86
CA ALA A 85 21.55 -1.37 -2.76
C ALA A 85 22.45 -0.37 -2.00
N PRO A 86 23.75 -0.66 -1.71
CA PRO A 86 24.64 0.29 -1.08
C PRO A 86 24.88 1.59 -1.85
N SER A 87 24.73 1.59 -3.19
CA SER A 87 24.93 2.79 -4.02
C SER A 87 23.65 3.59 -4.24
N LEU A 88 22.51 3.11 -3.73
CA LEU A 88 21.23 3.81 -3.82
C LEU A 88 21.10 4.85 -2.70
N PRO A 89 20.50 6.02 -2.97
CA PRO A 89 20.21 7.00 -1.92
C PRO A 89 19.31 6.40 -0.83
N ALA A 90 19.68 6.52 0.44
CA ALA A 90 18.98 5.90 1.58
C ALA A 90 17.49 6.34 1.72
N ALA A 91 17.15 7.54 1.26
CA ALA A 91 15.79 8.08 1.22
C ALA A 91 15.20 8.14 -0.21
N GLY A 92 15.68 7.29 -1.11
CA GLY A 92 15.27 7.23 -2.52
C GLY A 92 14.24 6.13 -2.81
N ALA A 93 13.36 6.37 -3.78
CA ALA A 93 12.38 5.37 -4.24
C ALA A 93 13.04 4.06 -4.70
N ALA A 94 14.23 4.14 -5.32
CA ALA A 94 14.99 2.96 -5.73
C ALA A 94 15.44 2.10 -4.52
N ALA A 95 15.86 2.73 -3.41
CA ALA A 95 16.26 2.00 -2.19
C ALA A 95 15.07 1.29 -1.54
N LEU A 96 13.92 1.99 -1.43
CA LEU A 96 12.66 1.39 -0.99
C LEU A 96 12.29 0.17 -1.84
N GLN A 97 12.38 0.30 -3.17
CA GLN A 97 12.02 -0.77 -4.08
C GLN A 97 13.02 -1.93 -4.06
N ALA A 98 14.31 -1.66 -3.78
CA ALA A 98 15.32 -2.69 -3.56
C ALA A 98 14.99 -3.55 -2.34
N VAL A 99 14.56 -2.94 -1.23
CA VAL A 99 14.09 -3.65 -0.03
C VAL A 99 12.89 -4.53 -0.35
N ARG A 100 11.89 -4.01 -1.07
CA ARG A 100 10.67 -4.75 -1.43
C ARG A 100 10.92 -5.99 -2.27
N CYS A 101 12.00 -6.03 -3.07
CA CYS A 101 12.37 -7.22 -3.84
C CYS A 101 12.62 -8.45 -2.96
N TRP A 102 12.99 -8.25 -1.69
CA TRP A 102 13.26 -9.31 -0.72
C TRP A 102 12.01 -9.82 0.00
N ALA A 103 10.83 -9.31 -0.31
CA ALA A 103 9.56 -9.78 0.27
C ALA A 103 9.09 -11.11 -0.37
N LEU A 104 9.97 -12.13 -0.36
CA LEU A 104 9.72 -13.48 -0.88
C LEU A 104 9.64 -14.50 0.26
N HIS A 105 9.15 -15.71 -0.02
CA HIS A 105 9.16 -16.81 0.94
C HIS A 105 10.49 -17.57 0.85
N TYR A 106 11.28 -17.58 1.91
CA TYR A 106 12.55 -18.29 1.98
C TYR A 106 12.42 -19.56 2.82
N THR A 107 13.33 -20.50 2.59
CA THR A 107 13.46 -21.72 3.37
C THR A 107 14.88 -21.86 3.92
N GLN A 108 15.12 -22.85 4.77
CA GLN A 108 16.47 -23.17 5.27
C GLN A 108 17.49 -23.40 4.12
N HIS A 109 17.03 -23.92 2.97
CA HIS A 109 17.87 -24.11 1.78
C HIS A 109 18.40 -22.82 1.16
N ASP A 110 17.79 -21.67 1.46
CA ASP A 110 18.17 -20.37 0.93
C ASP A 110 19.14 -19.64 1.88
N ARG A 111 19.50 -20.22 3.02
CA ARG A 111 20.39 -19.62 4.03
C ARG A 111 21.75 -19.23 3.48
N ALA A 112 22.41 -20.14 2.79
CA ALA A 112 23.70 -19.87 2.14
C ALA A 112 23.61 -18.76 1.07
N PHE A 113 22.42 -18.59 0.46
CA PHE A 113 22.16 -17.47 -0.45
C PHE A 113 22.04 -16.14 0.29
N LEU A 114 21.27 -16.10 1.36
CA LEU A 114 21.08 -14.89 2.14
C LEU A 114 22.41 -14.38 2.70
N HIS A 115 23.25 -15.28 3.22
CA HIS A 115 24.60 -14.95 3.68
C HIS A 115 25.48 -14.37 2.57
N ARG A 116 25.64 -15.07 1.43
CA ARG A 116 26.48 -14.58 0.32
C ARG A 116 25.96 -13.31 -0.32
N SER A 117 24.66 -13.06 -0.24
CA SER A 117 24.04 -11.86 -0.80
C SER A 117 24.29 -10.62 0.04
N GLN A 118 24.71 -10.74 1.30
CA GLN A 118 24.93 -9.60 2.20
C GLN A 118 23.67 -8.75 2.45
N VAL A 119 22.47 -9.33 2.29
CA VAL A 119 21.20 -8.63 2.52
C VAL A 119 21.08 -8.09 3.95
N PHE A 120 21.59 -8.82 4.94
CA PHE A 120 21.59 -8.38 6.33
C PHE A 120 22.47 -7.15 6.54
N SER A 121 23.61 -7.07 5.87
CA SER A 121 24.48 -5.88 5.87
C SER A 121 23.76 -4.66 5.26
N VAL A 122 22.96 -4.87 4.21
CA VAL A 122 22.13 -3.81 3.59
C VAL A 122 21.03 -3.36 4.54
N ILE A 123 20.31 -4.30 5.17
CA ILE A 123 19.28 -4.02 6.19
C ILE A 123 19.88 -3.22 7.35
N SER A 124 21.01 -3.67 7.89
CA SER A 124 21.72 -3.00 8.98
C SER A 124 22.06 -1.56 8.64
N ARG A 125 22.55 -1.32 7.41
CA ARG A 125 22.91 0.02 6.94
C ARG A 125 21.69 0.93 6.85
N ILE A 126 20.58 0.44 6.29
CA ILE A 126 19.35 1.24 6.16
C ILE A 126 18.80 1.62 7.53
N LEU A 127 18.81 0.69 8.50
CA LEU A 127 18.29 0.93 9.85
C LEU A 127 19.24 1.76 10.74
N SER A 128 20.52 1.90 10.38
CA SER A 128 21.51 2.66 11.17
C SER A 128 21.68 4.12 10.75
N HIS A 129 21.18 4.53 9.58
CA HIS A 129 21.29 5.90 9.07
C HIS A 129 20.10 6.81 9.41
N SER A 130 19.27 6.48 10.41
CA SER A 130 18.07 7.25 10.75
C SER A 130 18.32 8.57 11.51
N GLU A 131 19.53 8.79 12.05
CA GLU A 131 19.82 9.96 12.90
C GLU A 131 20.59 11.10 12.20
N ASP A 132 21.18 10.86 11.01
CA ASP A 132 21.89 11.91 10.28
C ASP A 132 20.88 12.76 9.50
N GLY A 133 20.14 13.62 10.23
CA GLY A 133 19.15 14.59 9.73
C GLY A 133 19.70 15.68 8.80
N VAL A 134 20.78 15.40 8.08
CA VAL A 134 21.39 16.23 7.06
C VAL A 134 21.59 15.36 5.82
N TYR A 135 20.49 15.05 5.13
CA TYR A 135 20.61 14.54 3.76
C TYR A 135 21.27 15.66 2.94
N GLU A 136 22.56 15.51 2.65
CA GLU A 136 23.28 16.45 1.78
C GLU A 136 22.51 16.63 0.48
N GLU A 137 21.90 17.81 0.34
CA GLU A 137 21.21 18.27 -0.85
C GLU A 137 22.19 18.55 -2.02
N GLY A 138 23.48 18.27 -1.82
CA GLY A 138 24.58 18.81 -2.63
C GLY A 138 24.93 18.12 -3.93
N VAL A 139 24.53 16.86 -4.19
CA VAL A 139 25.13 16.09 -5.32
C VAL A 139 24.14 15.63 -6.40
N LEU A 140 22.83 15.66 -6.16
CA LEU A 140 21.85 15.06 -7.08
C LEU A 140 20.76 16.01 -7.60
N GLY A 141 20.97 17.33 -7.51
CA GLY A 141 20.15 18.36 -8.14
C GLY A 141 19.73 18.07 -9.60
N PRO A 142 20.60 17.53 -10.48
CA PRO A 142 20.25 17.32 -11.89
C PRO A 142 19.31 16.13 -12.14
N ILE A 143 19.20 15.18 -11.20
CA ILE A 143 18.32 13.99 -11.35
C ILE A 143 16.91 14.29 -10.83
N ARG A 144 16.77 15.24 -9.89
CA ARG A 144 15.45 15.74 -9.42
C ARG A 144 14.70 16.49 -10.52
N GLU A 145 15.40 17.18 -11.41
CA GLU A 145 14.78 18.00 -12.46
C GLU A 145 13.93 17.21 -13.45
N ASN A 146 14.25 15.94 -13.72
CA ASN A 146 13.52 15.13 -14.70
C ASN A 146 12.25 14.44 -14.14
N ALA A 147 12.11 14.33 -12.82
CA ALA A 147 10.90 13.85 -12.15
C ALA A 147 10.04 15.01 -11.60
N ALA A 148 10.66 16.14 -11.25
CA ALA A 148 9.98 17.35 -10.81
C ALA A 148 9.30 18.14 -11.95
N SER A 149 9.65 17.86 -13.21
CA SER A 149 9.10 18.57 -14.38
C SER A 149 7.66 18.17 -14.75
N PHE A 150 7.05 17.18 -14.06
CA PHE A 150 5.64 16.84 -14.31
C PHE A 150 4.63 17.34 -13.28
N HIS A 151 4.99 17.66 -12.03
CA HIS A 151 4.01 18.10 -11.03
C HIS A 151 4.62 19.06 -9.99
N ASN A 152 5.09 20.22 -10.44
CA ASN A 152 5.38 21.35 -9.56
C ASN A 152 4.08 22.13 -9.27
N LYS A 153 3.18 21.51 -8.50
CA LYS A 153 2.22 22.18 -7.63
C LYS A 153 2.42 21.53 -6.28
N GLU A 154 3.02 22.27 -5.34
CA GLU A 154 3.18 21.98 -3.92
C GLU A 154 2.46 20.68 -3.47
N ASN A 155 3.23 19.62 -3.19
CA ASN A 155 2.71 18.32 -2.76
C ASN A 155 2.15 18.43 -1.33
N TYR A 156 0.90 18.89 -1.20
CA TYR A 156 0.16 18.83 0.05
C TYR A 156 -0.49 17.45 0.21
N VAL A 157 -0.18 16.75 1.30
CA VAL A 157 -1.00 15.63 1.77
C VAL A 157 -2.11 16.22 2.62
N TRP A 158 -3.32 16.21 2.08
CA TRP A 158 -4.50 16.73 2.75
C TRP A 158 -5.15 15.62 3.59
N VAL A 159 -5.33 15.87 4.90
CA VAL A 159 -6.20 15.05 5.74
C VAL A 159 -7.56 15.72 5.75
N CYS A 160 -8.50 15.15 5.00
CA CYS A 160 -9.88 15.62 4.92
C CYS A 160 -10.78 14.66 5.70
N PRO A 161 -11.31 15.06 6.87
CA PRO A 161 -12.29 14.27 7.62
C PRO A 161 -13.51 13.88 6.77
N ASP A 162 -14.05 12.69 7.00
CA ASP A 162 -15.30 12.25 6.38
C ASP A 162 -16.49 12.85 7.13
N VAL A 163 -17.30 13.63 6.43
CA VAL A 163 -18.48 14.32 6.93
C VAL A 163 -19.77 13.88 6.24
N THR A 164 -19.74 12.72 5.56
CA THR A 164 -20.90 12.15 4.86
C THR A 164 -22.09 11.98 5.79
N GLY A 165 -21.84 11.58 7.04
CA GLY A 165 -22.89 11.38 8.06
C GLY A 165 -23.59 12.66 8.53
N TRP A 166 -23.09 13.84 8.17
CA TRP A 166 -23.72 15.13 8.45
C TRP A 166 -24.48 15.71 7.26
N CYS A 167 -24.52 14.96 6.15
CA CYS A 167 -25.24 15.34 4.95
C CYS A 167 -26.46 14.44 4.73
N ASP A 168 -27.53 15.03 4.20
CA ASP A 168 -28.66 14.28 3.69
C ASP A 168 -28.41 13.90 2.22
N VAL A 169 -28.41 12.59 1.94
CA VAL A 169 -28.26 12.06 0.59
C VAL A 169 -29.63 11.66 0.04
N THR A 170 -30.03 12.32 -1.04
CA THR A 170 -31.28 12.06 -1.77
C THR A 170 -30.98 11.71 -3.22
N VAL A 171 -31.87 10.96 -3.85
CA VAL A 171 -31.68 10.48 -5.24
C VAL A 171 -32.93 10.75 -6.06
N SER A 172 -32.78 10.83 -7.38
CA SER A 172 -33.88 11.13 -8.31
C SER A 172 -34.98 10.07 -8.30
N SER A 173 -34.62 8.80 -8.11
CA SER A 173 -35.54 7.66 -8.06
C SER A 173 -35.00 6.54 -7.19
N ARG A 174 -35.87 5.57 -6.86
CA ARG A 174 -35.53 4.41 -6.01
C ARG A 174 -34.85 4.82 -4.70
N GLN A 175 -35.46 5.76 -3.96
CA GLN A 175 -34.91 6.27 -2.69
C GLN A 175 -34.60 5.16 -1.66
N GLY A 176 -35.29 4.02 -1.71
CA GLY A 176 -34.98 2.84 -0.88
C GLY A 176 -33.58 2.24 -1.12
N MET A 177 -32.94 2.53 -2.26
CA MET A 177 -31.55 2.14 -2.55
C MET A 177 -30.52 3.19 -2.14
N ALA A 178 -30.93 4.37 -1.68
CA ALA A 178 -29.99 5.46 -1.36
C ALA A 178 -28.98 5.09 -0.27
N GLY A 179 -29.35 4.20 0.66
CA GLY A 179 -28.44 3.71 1.70
C GLY A 179 -27.22 2.96 1.16
N ALA A 180 -27.31 2.37 -0.04
CA ALA A 180 -26.18 1.72 -0.70
C ALA A 180 -25.07 2.70 -1.11
N LEU A 181 -25.36 4.00 -1.17
CA LEU A 181 -24.34 5.01 -1.48
C LEU A 181 -23.45 5.33 -0.28
N THR A 182 -23.90 5.06 0.94
CA THR A 182 -23.21 5.50 2.17
C THR A 182 -22.92 4.35 3.15
N ASP A 183 -23.19 3.10 2.76
CA ASP A 183 -22.94 1.91 3.58
C ASP A 183 -21.46 1.50 3.69
N GLY A 184 -20.57 2.19 2.98
CA GLY A 184 -19.13 1.96 2.98
C GLY A 184 -18.67 0.77 2.14
N SER A 185 -19.57 0.10 1.42
CA SER A 185 -19.28 -0.99 0.50
C SER A 185 -19.22 -0.47 -0.94
N THR A 186 -18.33 -1.03 -1.76
CA THR A 186 -18.38 -0.83 -3.22
C THR A 186 -19.10 -1.98 -3.92
N GLU A 187 -19.57 -3.00 -3.20
CA GLU A 187 -20.33 -4.12 -3.75
C GLU A 187 -21.79 -3.74 -4.01
N THR A 188 -22.36 -2.92 -3.12
CA THR A 188 -23.71 -2.35 -3.23
C THR A 188 -23.69 -1.12 -4.15
N PHE A 189 -24.87 -0.74 -4.65
CA PHE A 189 -25.01 0.39 -5.56
C PHE A 189 -26.42 0.97 -5.50
N TRP A 190 -26.52 2.25 -5.85
CA TRP A 190 -27.77 2.85 -6.31
C TRP A 190 -27.85 2.71 -7.83
N GLU A 191 -29.05 2.40 -8.34
CA GLU A 191 -29.35 2.37 -9.76
C GLU A 191 -30.57 3.27 -10.03
N SER A 192 -30.49 4.13 -11.03
CA SER A 192 -31.63 4.95 -11.42
C SER A 192 -32.78 4.07 -11.94
N GLY A 193 -34.00 4.34 -11.51
CA GLY A 193 -35.20 3.66 -11.99
C GLY A 193 -35.70 4.16 -13.36
N ASP A 194 -36.65 3.42 -13.92
CA ASP A 194 -37.29 3.74 -15.19
C ASP A 194 -38.12 5.05 -15.14
N GLU A 195 -38.49 5.49 -13.93
CA GLU A 195 -39.20 6.75 -13.69
C GLU A 195 -38.39 7.99 -14.10
N ASP A 196 -37.06 7.83 -14.16
CA ASP A 196 -36.10 8.84 -14.62
C ASP A 196 -35.83 8.74 -16.13
N ARG A 197 -36.55 7.90 -16.87
CA ARG A 197 -36.37 7.81 -18.33
C ARG A 197 -36.70 9.17 -18.95
N ASN A 198 -35.76 9.71 -19.72
CA ASN A 198 -35.81 11.05 -20.32
C ASN A 198 -35.84 12.21 -19.29
N LYS A 199 -35.51 11.96 -18.03
CA LYS A 199 -35.32 12.98 -16.99
C LYS A 199 -33.86 12.97 -16.51
N ALA A 200 -33.48 14.03 -15.81
CA ALA A 200 -32.17 14.06 -15.14
C ALA A 200 -32.11 13.00 -14.04
N LYS A 201 -31.08 12.16 -14.09
CA LYS A 201 -30.74 11.19 -13.05
C LYS A 201 -29.78 11.87 -12.12
N TRP A 202 -30.07 11.91 -10.82
CA TRP A 202 -29.23 12.68 -9.93
C TRP A 202 -29.11 12.10 -8.53
N ILE A 203 -27.97 12.41 -7.92
CA ILE A 203 -27.71 12.23 -6.49
C ILE A 203 -27.49 13.62 -5.93
N GLN A 204 -28.20 13.97 -4.86
CA GLN A 204 -28.11 15.28 -4.22
C GLN A 204 -27.67 15.11 -2.77
N VAL A 205 -26.64 15.85 -2.41
CA VAL A 205 -26.09 15.96 -1.06
C VAL A 205 -26.50 17.32 -0.51
N ALA A 206 -27.22 17.34 0.60
CA ALA A 206 -27.59 18.56 1.31
C ALA A 206 -26.89 18.62 2.67
N TYR A 207 -26.26 19.74 2.97
CA TYR A 207 -25.65 20.01 4.27
C TYR A 207 -26.46 21.10 4.98
N PRO A 208 -27.05 20.82 6.16
CA PRO A 208 -27.94 21.75 6.85
C PRO A 208 -27.22 22.93 7.50
N GLY A 209 -25.88 22.96 7.48
CA GLY A 209 -25.06 23.92 8.20
C GLY A 209 -24.53 23.36 9.51
N GLY A 210 -23.42 23.92 10.00
CA GLY A 210 -22.70 23.41 11.17
C GLY A 210 -21.42 24.20 11.42
N THR A 211 -20.42 23.59 12.06
CA THR A 211 -19.14 24.25 12.36
C THR A 211 -18.28 24.44 11.10
N MET A 212 -17.24 25.26 11.20
CA MET A 212 -16.28 25.50 10.10
C MET A 212 -15.50 24.24 9.72
N ASP A 213 -15.14 23.41 10.71
CA ASP A 213 -14.31 22.21 10.54
C ASP A 213 -15.08 21.06 9.87
N ASP A 214 -16.41 21.10 10.02
CA ASP A 214 -17.33 20.06 9.58
C ASP A 214 -17.89 20.29 8.18
N ARG A 215 -17.47 21.40 7.57
CA ARG A 215 -18.04 21.88 6.31
C ARG A 215 -17.61 20.99 5.13
N PRO A 216 -18.56 20.49 4.31
CA PRO A 216 -18.25 19.84 3.04
C PRO A 216 -17.35 20.68 2.15
N HIS A 217 -16.25 20.08 1.70
CA HIS A 217 -15.31 20.69 0.76
C HIS A 217 -15.08 19.83 -0.47
N ILE A 218 -15.15 18.51 -0.36
CA ILE A 218 -14.96 17.59 -1.48
C ILE A 218 -16.12 16.62 -1.51
N ILE A 219 -16.74 16.45 -2.68
CA ILE A 219 -17.70 15.37 -2.91
C ILE A 219 -17.06 14.34 -3.82
N CYS A 220 -17.11 13.09 -3.40
CA CYS A 220 -16.52 11.96 -4.08
C CYS A 220 -17.62 10.98 -4.49
N LEU A 221 -17.65 10.57 -5.76
CA LEU A 221 -18.54 9.52 -6.27
C LEU A 221 -17.72 8.32 -6.72
N HIS A 222 -18.08 7.12 -6.28
CA HIS A 222 -17.46 5.89 -6.77
C HIS A 222 -18.23 5.34 -7.97
N ILE A 223 -17.58 5.31 -9.12
CA ILE A 223 -18.14 4.77 -10.37
C ILE A 223 -17.25 3.63 -10.84
N ASP A 224 -17.87 2.48 -11.11
CA ASP A 224 -17.19 1.27 -11.55
C ASP A 224 -17.81 0.72 -12.84
N ASN A 225 -17.44 1.33 -13.96
CA ASN A 225 -17.93 0.91 -15.28
C ASN A 225 -17.35 -0.45 -15.73
N THR A 226 -16.38 -1.01 -14.98
CA THR A 226 -15.85 -2.36 -15.22
C THR A 226 -16.83 -3.43 -14.74
N ARG A 227 -17.56 -3.16 -13.65
CA ARG A 227 -18.63 -4.03 -13.15
C ARG A 227 -20.01 -3.67 -13.67
N ASP A 228 -20.30 -2.38 -13.82
CA ASP A 228 -21.62 -1.88 -14.23
C ASP A 228 -21.75 -1.82 -15.76
N THR A 229 -21.48 -2.96 -16.42
CA THR A 229 -21.33 -3.04 -17.89
C THR A 229 -22.57 -2.63 -18.68
N VAL A 230 -23.77 -2.81 -18.10
CA VAL A 230 -25.05 -2.41 -18.70
C VAL A 230 -25.37 -0.95 -18.38
N ASN A 231 -25.46 -0.60 -17.08
CA ASN A 231 -25.90 0.72 -16.62
C ASN A 231 -24.70 1.62 -16.29
N LYS A 232 -23.87 1.89 -17.29
CA LYS A 232 -22.66 2.70 -17.15
C LYS A 232 -22.96 4.17 -16.87
N THR A 233 -22.14 4.78 -16.02
CA THR A 233 -22.13 6.23 -15.83
C THR A 233 -20.91 6.81 -16.55
N LEU A 234 -21.14 7.55 -17.63
CA LEU A 234 -20.07 8.09 -18.49
C LEU A 234 -19.83 9.59 -18.30
N MET A 235 -20.77 10.29 -17.66
CA MET A 235 -20.62 11.71 -17.38
C MET A 235 -21.32 12.08 -16.08
N VAL A 236 -20.65 12.93 -15.30
CA VAL A 236 -21.18 13.54 -14.08
C VAL A 236 -21.12 15.06 -14.21
N SER A 237 -22.27 15.71 -14.04
CA SER A 237 -22.41 17.16 -14.02
C SER A 237 -22.68 17.61 -12.58
N PHE A 238 -21.81 18.46 -12.03
CA PHE A 238 -21.95 19.01 -10.68
C PHE A 238 -22.67 20.34 -10.73
N LEU A 239 -23.77 20.44 -9.99
CA LEU A 239 -24.53 21.66 -9.76
C LEU A 239 -24.46 22.02 -8.28
N TYR A 240 -24.27 23.30 -7.98
CA TYR A 240 -24.11 23.82 -6.63
C TYR A 240 -25.19 24.85 -6.32
N SER A 241 -25.69 24.82 -5.10
CA SER A 241 -26.58 25.82 -4.54
C SER A 241 -26.13 26.13 -3.12
N GLY A 242 -25.98 27.41 -2.80
CA GLY A 242 -25.77 27.86 -1.42
C GLY A 242 -27.10 27.95 -0.68
N ALA A 243 -27.34 29.10 -0.04
CA ALA A 243 -28.62 29.41 0.60
C ALA A 243 -29.75 29.78 -0.40
N SER A 244 -29.47 29.86 -1.70
CA SER A 244 -30.48 30.16 -2.74
C SER A 244 -31.33 28.93 -3.09
N ALA A 245 -32.52 29.16 -3.65
CA ALA A 245 -33.33 28.07 -4.20
C ALA A 245 -32.68 27.48 -5.47
N ASP A 246 -32.05 28.34 -6.28
CA ASP A 246 -31.49 28.00 -7.57
C ASP A 246 -30.18 27.23 -7.46
N MET A 247 -29.97 26.33 -8.42
CA MET A 247 -28.78 25.52 -8.62
C MET A 247 -28.01 26.06 -9.81
N PHE A 248 -26.70 26.24 -9.65
CA PHE A 248 -25.80 26.71 -10.69
C PHE A 248 -24.93 25.54 -11.17
N HIS A 249 -24.84 25.36 -12.47
CA HIS A 249 -23.90 24.41 -13.06
C HIS A 249 -22.46 24.84 -12.78
N MET A 250 -21.63 23.89 -12.35
CA MET A 250 -20.25 24.15 -11.95
C MET A 250 -19.25 23.47 -12.86
N GLN A 251 -19.41 22.16 -13.10
CA GLN A 251 -18.44 21.37 -13.82
C GLN A 251 -19.05 20.09 -14.40
N ASP A 252 -18.63 19.72 -15.59
CA ASP A 252 -18.84 18.39 -16.17
C ASP A 252 -17.55 17.58 -16.08
N MET A 253 -17.69 16.29 -15.77
CA MET A 253 -16.59 15.32 -15.73
C MET A 253 -16.96 14.08 -16.51
N ASP A 254 -16.14 13.75 -17.50
CA ASP A 254 -16.25 12.51 -18.25
C ASP A 254 -15.64 11.33 -17.48
N VAL A 255 -16.23 10.16 -17.66
CA VAL A 255 -15.85 8.92 -16.99
C VAL A 255 -15.57 7.85 -18.03
N ASP A 256 -14.37 7.27 -17.98
CA ASP A 256 -14.00 6.21 -18.89
C ASP A 256 -14.89 4.97 -18.68
N ALA A 257 -15.43 4.45 -19.79
CA ALA A 257 -16.29 3.27 -19.84
C ALA A 257 -15.62 1.97 -19.36
N LYS A 258 -14.31 1.97 -19.14
CA LYS A 258 -13.50 0.83 -18.68
C LYS A 258 -12.74 1.12 -17.36
N ASN A 259 -13.13 2.17 -16.64
CA ASN A 259 -12.47 2.55 -15.40
C ASN A 259 -13.35 2.32 -14.16
N ALA A 260 -12.68 2.13 -13.03
CA ALA A 260 -13.26 2.09 -11.70
C ALA A 260 -12.51 3.10 -10.83
N ALA A 261 -13.18 4.19 -10.44
CA ALA A 261 -12.52 5.30 -9.75
C ALA A 261 -13.47 6.10 -8.87
N TRP A 262 -12.86 6.81 -7.91
CA TRP A 262 -13.50 7.91 -7.20
C TRP A 262 -13.34 9.20 -8.01
N LEU A 263 -14.46 9.80 -8.40
CA LEU A 263 -14.49 11.13 -8.99
C LEU A 263 -14.69 12.15 -7.89
N CYS A 264 -13.77 13.11 -7.78
CA CYS A 264 -13.78 14.11 -6.73
C CYS A 264 -14.04 15.50 -7.31
N TYR A 265 -15.01 16.21 -6.75
CA TYR A 265 -15.28 17.61 -7.04
C TYR A 265 -15.04 18.47 -5.80
N SER A 266 -14.25 19.53 -5.94
CA SER A 266 -13.96 20.48 -4.87
C SER A 266 -14.94 21.65 -4.88
N LEU A 267 -15.61 21.87 -3.76
CA LEU A 267 -16.61 22.91 -3.59
C LEU A 267 -15.96 24.28 -3.40
N PRO A 268 -16.59 25.36 -3.91
CA PRO A 268 -16.14 26.72 -3.65
C PRO A 268 -16.06 27.01 -2.14
N ARG A 269 -15.02 27.72 -1.69
CA ARG A 269 -14.88 28.15 -0.29
C ARG A 269 -15.79 29.37 0.00
N VAL A 270 -17.08 29.13 0.26
CA VAL A 270 -18.06 30.14 0.68
C VAL A 270 -18.45 29.98 2.16
N SER A 271 -19.25 30.89 2.72
CA SER A 271 -19.67 30.93 4.14
C SER A 271 -20.22 29.59 4.70
N CYS A 272 -20.25 29.41 6.03
CA CYS A 272 -20.87 28.29 6.76
C CYS A 272 -22.42 28.21 6.65
N SER A 273 -22.99 28.65 5.54
CA SER A 273 -24.41 28.51 5.27
C SER A 273 -24.75 27.08 4.83
N PRO A 274 -26.03 26.68 4.94
CA PRO A 274 -26.52 25.46 4.30
C PRO A 274 -26.15 25.45 2.82
N LEU A 275 -25.78 24.28 2.30
CA LEU A 275 -25.46 24.11 0.89
C LEU A 275 -26.06 22.82 0.35
N ARG A 276 -26.25 22.79 -0.96
CA ARG A 276 -26.73 21.61 -1.68
C ARG A 276 -25.89 21.43 -2.93
N VAL A 277 -25.56 20.17 -3.21
CA VAL A 277 -24.82 19.78 -4.40
C VAL A 277 -25.59 18.67 -5.08
N ARG A 278 -25.87 18.85 -6.36
CA ARG A 278 -26.52 17.84 -7.19
C ARG A 278 -25.53 17.34 -8.22
N CYS A 279 -25.35 16.03 -8.25
CA CYS A 279 -24.57 15.33 -9.25
C CYS A 279 -25.56 14.74 -10.26
N GLU A 280 -25.67 15.34 -11.44
CA GLU A 280 -26.48 14.81 -12.55
C GLU A 280 -25.65 13.82 -13.37
N LEU A 281 -26.25 12.68 -13.70
CA LEU A 281 -25.56 11.50 -14.19
C LEU A 281 -26.09 11.13 -15.57
N ARG A 282 -25.18 10.83 -16.49
CA ARG A 282 -25.52 10.40 -17.86
C ARG A 282 -24.75 9.14 -18.24
N GLY A 283 -25.43 8.29 -18.99
CA GLY A 283 -24.93 7.01 -19.48
C GLY A 283 -25.48 6.70 -20.88
N PRO A 284 -24.97 5.64 -21.53
CA PRO A 284 -25.47 5.22 -22.84
C PRO A 284 -26.87 4.61 -22.75
N GLU A 285 -27.15 3.96 -21.62
CA GLU A 285 -28.43 3.32 -21.34
C GLU A 285 -29.37 4.24 -20.57
N PRO A 286 -30.69 3.94 -20.59
CA PRO A 286 -31.66 4.62 -19.75
C PRO A 286 -31.42 4.46 -18.25
N GLY A 287 -30.50 3.61 -17.80
CA GLY A 287 -30.14 3.41 -16.40
C GLY A 287 -28.68 3.75 -16.13
N VAL A 288 -28.38 4.28 -14.94
CA VAL A 288 -27.00 4.52 -14.46
C VAL A 288 -26.81 3.93 -13.09
N ARG A 289 -25.57 3.55 -12.76
CA ARG A 289 -25.18 3.05 -11.43
C ARG A 289 -24.08 3.87 -10.80
N VAL A 290 -24.19 4.04 -9.49
CA VAL A 290 -23.17 4.65 -8.62
C VAL A 290 -23.05 3.79 -7.37
N ARG A 291 -21.81 3.50 -6.98
CA ARG A 291 -21.49 2.54 -5.89
C ARG A 291 -21.17 3.19 -4.56
N GLY A 292 -21.02 4.51 -4.53
CA GLY A 292 -20.67 5.19 -3.29
C GLY A 292 -20.65 6.70 -3.44
N VAL A 293 -20.94 7.36 -2.33
CA VAL A 293 -20.82 8.80 -2.11
C VAL A 293 -20.02 8.99 -0.84
N ARG A 294 -18.99 9.84 -0.91
CA ARG A 294 -18.28 10.36 0.26
C ARG A 294 -18.27 11.87 0.19
N VAL A 295 -18.42 12.52 1.34
CA VAL A 295 -18.29 13.95 1.49
C VAL A 295 -17.17 14.19 2.48
N LEU A 296 -16.14 14.91 2.07
CA LEU A 296 -14.98 15.21 2.90
C LEU A 296 -14.98 16.69 3.25
N SER A 297 -14.61 17.04 4.48
CA SER A 297 -14.51 18.44 4.87
C SER A 297 -13.24 19.10 4.33
N ALA A 298 -13.14 20.41 4.54
CA ALA A 298 -11.93 21.13 4.21
C ALA A 298 -10.76 20.50 4.98
N PRO A 299 -9.58 20.36 4.34
CA PRO A 299 -8.44 19.83 5.04
C PRO A 299 -8.19 20.64 6.31
N ALA A 300 -8.05 19.95 7.43
CA ALA A 300 -7.46 20.56 8.61
C ALA A 300 -6.09 21.12 8.20
N ALA A 301 -5.70 22.27 8.75
CA ALA A 301 -4.36 22.80 8.54
C ALA A 301 -3.34 21.78 9.07
N ALA A 302 -2.87 20.89 8.19
CA ALA A 302 -1.78 19.99 8.51
C ALA A 302 -0.51 20.84 8.54
N ALA A 303 0.34 20.58 9.55
CA ALA A 303 1.72 21.04 9.55
C ALA A 303 2.36 20.77 8.17
N PRO A 304 3.35 21.58 7.72
CA PRO A 304 3.99 21.40 6.42
C PRO A 304 4.33 19.92 6.24
N ALA A 305 3.87 19.34 5.12
CA ALA A 305 4.11 17.93 4.85
C ALA A 305 5.61 17.65 5.02
N PRO A 306 6.00 16.62 5.80
CA PRO A 306 7.41 16.29 5.95
C PRO A 306 8.00 16.09 4.54
N PRO A 307 9.23 16.56 4.29
CA PRO A 307 9.84 16.48 2.96
C PRO A 307 9.66 15.06 2.39
N PRO A 308 9.44 14.89 1.07
CA PRO A 308 9.27 13.56 0.48
C PRO A 308 10.35 12.55 0.88
N ALA A 309 11.57 13.03 1.14
CA ALA A 309 12.67 12.24 1.68
C ALA A 309 12.36 11.63 3.07
N VAL A 310 11.75 12.39 3.98
CA VAL A 310 11.35 11.93 5.32
C VAL A 310 10.25 10.87 5.23
N LEU A 311 9.25 11.07 4.37
CA LEU A 311 8.20 10.07 4.14
C LEU A 311 8.76 8.80 3.51
N LEU A 312 9.59 8.92 2.48
CA LEU A 312 10.23 7.79 1.83
C LEU A 312 11.17 7.05 2.78
N HIS A 313 11.87 7.77 3.66
CA HIS A 313 12.72 7.17 4.68
C HIS A 313 11.89 6.34 5.66
N GLY A 314 10.81 6.89 6.21
CA GLY A 314 9.91 6.14 7.11
C GLY A 314 9.28 4.92 6.46
N LEU A 315 8.93 5.01 5.17
CA LEU A 315 8.45 3.84 4.40
C LEU A 315 9.56 2.80 4.19
N THR A 316 10.77 3.24 3.88
CA THR A 316 11.93 2.36 3.66
C THR A 316 12.29 1.65 4.95
N GLU A 317 12.27 2.34 6.08
CA GLU A 317 12.48 1.77 7.41
C GLU A 317 11.41 0.71 7.73
N CYS A 318 10.13 1.05 7.57
CA CYS A 318 9.01 0.14 7.81
C CYS A 318 9.10 -1.15 6.97
N ASP A 319 9.34 -1.02 5.67
CA ASP A 319 9.47 -2.18 4.78
C ASP A 319 10.75 -2.98 5.08
N THR A 320 11.83 -2.30 5.49
CA THR A 320 13.09 -2.97 5.90
C THR A 320 12.87 -3.81 7.14
N LEU A 321 12.17 -3.29 8.15
CA LEU A 321 11.79 -4.04 9.35
C LEU A 321 10.89 -5.23 9.02
N ARG A 322 9.93 -5.04 8.12
CA ARG A 322 9.04 -6.12 7.65
C ARG A 322 9.83 -7.24 6.96
N VAL A 323 10.72 -6.89 6.04
CA VAL A 323 11.59 -7.86 5.34
C VAL A 323 12.53 -8.54 6.32
N PHE A 324 13.12 -7.81 7.26
CA PHE A 324 13.99 -8.39 8.28
C PHE A 324 13.25 -9.46 9.11
N ARG A 325 12.03 -9.16 9.58
CA ARG A 325 11.18 -10.13 10.29
C ARG A 325 10.84 -11.34 9.43
N LEU A 326 10.54 -11.13 8.15
CA LEU A 326 10.26 -12.20 7.19
C LEU A 326 11.48 -13.14 7.03
N LEU A 327 12.66 -12.59 6.76
CA LEU A 327 13.88 -13.36 6.55
C LEU A 327 14.29 -14.13 7.82
N THR A 328 14.22 -13.47 8.98
CA THR A 328 14.60 -14.05 10.26
C THR A 328 13.65 -15.16 10.69
N SER A 329 12.32 -14.94 10.60
CA SER A 329 11.32 -15.96 10.93
C SER A 329 11.36 -17.18 10.02
N GLN A 330 11.56 -16.99 8.71
CA GLN A 330 11.50 -18.09 7.74
C GLN A 330 12.77 -18.94 7.67
N VAL A 331 13.94 -18.32 7.85
CA VAL A 331 15.23 -19.01 7.66
C VAL A 331 15.81 -19.49 8.98
N PHE A 332 15.50 -18.81 10.08
CA PHE A 332 16.00 -19.15 11.41
C PHE A 332 14.93 -19.74 12.32
N GLY A 333 13.65 -19.75 11.91
CA GLY A 333 12.53 -20.42 12.57
C GLY A 333 12.24 -19.92 13.98
N LYS A 334 13.12 -20.31 14.91
CA LYS A 334 13.03 -20.23 16.38
C LYS A 334 14.20 -19.47 17.01
N LEU A 335 14.76 -18.44 16.35
CA LEU A 335 15.77 -17.58 16.99
C LEU A 335 15.20 -16.80 18.21
N LEU A 336 13.87 -16.80 18.41
CA LEU A 336 13.13 -16.14 19.50
C LEU A 336 12.55 -17.10 20.57
N GLU A 337 12.62 -18.42 20.40
CA GLU A 337 12.26 -19.37 21.48
C GLU A 337 13.51 -19.63 22.34
N TRP A 338 13.86 -18.71 23.22
CA TRP A 338 15.02 -18.84 24.12
C TRP A 338 14.71 -19.51 25.46
N GLU A 339 13.46 -19.86 25.79
CA GLU A 339 13.16 -20.50 27.08
C GLU A 339 12.30 -21.75 26.92
N ALA A 340 12.94 -22.90 26.71
CA ALA A 340 12.60 -24.20 27.31
C ALA A 340 13.32 -25.33 26.56
N GLY A 341 14.32 -25.93 27.19
CA GLY A 341 14.88 -27.21 26.74
C GLY A 341 16.39 -27.23 26.66
N ASP A 342 17.04 -27.12 27.82
CA ASP A 342 18.28 -27.87 28.03
C ASP A 342 17.93 -29.38 28.00
N SER A 343 18.84 -30.21 27.50
CA SER A 343 18.71 -31.66 27.15
C SER A 343 17.77 -31.96 25.96
N ASP A 344 18.21 -32.58 24.86
CA ASP A 344 18.95 -33.83 24.74
C ASP A 344 19.60 -33.96 23.33
N ALA A 345 20.66 -34.74 23.23
CA ALA A 345 21.47 -34.92 22.02
C ALA A 345 20.85 -35.93 21.03
N GLY A 346 21.05 -35.74 19.73
CA GLY A 346 20.75 -36.77 18.72
C GLY A 346 20.85 -36.33 17.25
N ASP A 347 22.02 -36.59 16.66
CA ASP A 347 22.40 -36.66 15.23
C ASP A 347 21.37 -36.28 14.12
N ALA A 348 21.75 -35.31 13.28
CA ALA A 348 21.77 -35.46 11.82
C ALA A 348 22.48 -34.28 11.10
N ALA A 349 23.38 -34.65 10.20
CA ALA A 349 23.99 -33.87 9.12
C ALA A 349 25.12 -32.88 9.50
N ALA A 350 26.34 -33.27 9.08
CA ALA A 350 27.49 -32.38 8.93
C ALA A 350 27.13 -31.22 8.01
N ASP A 351 26.90 -30.04 8.58
CA ASP A 351 26.73 -28.78 7.89
C ASP A 351 27.85 -27.83 8.37
N GLU A 352 28.44 -27.06 7.45
CA GLU A 352 29.67 -26.31 7.73
C GLU A 352 29.53 -25.36 8.94
N PRO A 353 30.27 -25.58 10.04
CA PRO A 353 30.00 -24.91 11.32
C PRO A 353 30.46 -23.44 11.36
N GLY A 354 31.19 -22.96 10.36
CA GLY A 354 31.69 -21.58 10.32
C GLY A 354 30.66 -20.56 9.83
N SER A 355 29.98 -20.83 8.70
CA SER A 355 29.06 -19.86 8.10
C SER A 355 27.72 -19.72 8.85
N ASP A 356 27.36 -20.73 9.66
CA ASP A 356 26.12 -20.72 10.43
C ASP A 356 26.17 -19.75 11.62
N SER A 357 27.32 -19.70 12.31
CA SER A 357 27.58 -18.79 13.44
C SER A 357 27.64 -17.34 12.96
N ASP A 358 28.44 -17.07 11.92
CA ASP A 358 28.64 -15.71 11.39
C ASP A 358 27.33 -15.04 10.96
N LEU A 359 26.43 -15.79 10.31
CA LEU A 359 25.14 -15.25 9.88
C LEU A 359 24.20 -14.99 11.08
N ARG A 360 24.19 -15.87 12.09
CA ARG A 360 23.41 -15.66 13.33
C ARG A 360 23.95 -14.47 14.11
N GLU A 361 25.26 -14.38 14.26
CA GLU A 361 25.95 -13.27 14.93
C GLU A 361 25.65 -11.94 14.23
N HIS A 362 25.59 -11.93 12.89
CA HIS A 362 25.20 -10.73 12.14
C HIS A 362 23.73 -10.34 12.41
N VAL A 363 22.80 -11.30 12.37
CA VAL A 363 21.37 -11.04 12.68
C VAL A 363 21.20 -10.50 14.10
N VAL A 364 21.90 -11.10 15.07
CA VAL A 364 21.95 -10.63 16.45
C VAL A 364 22.57 -9.24 16.52
N GLY A 365 23.68 -8.99 15.82
CA GLY A 365 24.30 -7.67 15.69
C GLY A 365 23.32 -6.61 15.20
N ILE A 366 22.46 -6.93 14.23
CA ILE A 366 21.40 -6.01 13.75
C ILE A 366 20.32 -5.75 14.82
N LEU A 367 19.97 -6.75 15.63
CA LEU A 367 19.00 -6.61 16.73
C LEU A 367 19.53 -5.79 17.92
N PHE A 368 20.86 -5.62 18.04
CA PHE A 368 21.49 -4.92 19.16
C PHE A 368 22.32 -3.69 18.73
N ALA A 369 22.47 -3.42 17.43
CA ALA A 369 23.12 -2.23 16.91
C ALA A 369 22.14 -1.04 16.83
N GLY A 370 22.12 -0.20 17.86
CA GLY A 370 21.58 1.17 17.81
C GLY A 370 20.30 1.42 18.61
N HIS A 371 20.25 2.57 19.28
CA HIS A 371 19.24 3.02 20.26
C HIS A 371 17.80 3.16 19.72
N GLN A 372 17.55 3.00 18.42
CA GLN A 372 16.22 3.10 17.78
C GLN A 372 15.52 1.75 17.59
N LEU A 373 16.15 0.63 17.98
CA LEU A 373 15.49 -0.69 18.03
C LEU A 373 14.47 -0.81 19.18
N THR A 374 14.18 0.27 19.91
CA THR A 374 13.21 0.28 21.03
C THR A 374 11.81 -0.17 20.62
N CYS A 375 11.42 -0.15 19.34
CA CYS A 375 10.17 -0.75 18.85
C CYS A 375 10.26 -2.28 18.62
N LEU A 376 11.43 -2.81 18.22
CA LEU A 376 11.70 -4.25 18.12
C LEU A 376 11.97 -4.87 19.52
N GLN A 377 12.75 -4.19 20.36
CA GLN A 377 13.07 -4.59 21.73
C GLN A 377 11.83 -4.63 22.65
N ARG A 378 10.87 -3.71 22.49
CA ARG A 378 9.61 -3.72 23.26
C ARG A 378 8.69 -4.88 22.91
N GLN A 379 8.77 -5.46 21.71
CA GLN A 379 7.96 -6.62 21.32
C GLN A 379 8.62 -7.95 21.67
N VAL A 380 9.95 -8.00 21.78
CA VAL A 380 10.69 -9.18 22.24
C VAL A 380 10.75 -9.25 23.77
N GLY A 381 10.75 -8.10 24.47
CA GLY A 381 10.83 -8.02 25.93
C GLY A 381 9.50 -8.14 26.71
N THR A 382 8.36 -8.37 26.07
CA THR A 382 7.05 -8.52 26.75
C THR A 382 6.72 -9.96 27.17
N VAL A 383 7.73 -10.80 27.37
CA VAL A 383 7.60 -12.04 28.15
C VAL A 383 8.52 -11.91 29.37
N GLY A 384 7.95 -11.44 30.48
CA GLY A 384 8.62 -11.20 31.77
C GLY A 384 8.52 -9.73 32.18
N PRO A 385 7.67 -9.35 33.15
CA PRO A 385 7.54 -10.00 34.46
C PRO A 385 6.07 -10.22 34.91
N LEU A 386 5.70 -11.46 35.17
CA LEU A 386 4.50 -11.82 35.95
C LEU A 386 4.86 -12.74 37.13
N LEU A 387 6.03 -12.51 37.73
CA LEU A 387 6.39 -13.06 39.03
C LEU A 387 7.11 -12.00 39.86
N GLN A 388 6.29 -11.16 40.51
CA GLN A 388 6.51 -10.79 41.91
C GLN A 388 5.17 -10.48 42.58
#